data_AF-A0A7Y3A885-F1
#
_entry.id   AF-A0A7Y3A885-F1
#
_cell.length_a   1.000
_cell.length_b   1.000
_cell.length_c   1.000
_cell.angle_alpha   90.00
_cell.angle_beta   90.00
_cell.angle_gamma   90.00
#
_symmetry.space_group_name_H-M   'P 1'
#
loop_
_entity.id
_entity.type
_entity.pdbx_description
1 polymer ?
#
loop_
_entity_poly.entity_id
_entity_poly.type
_entity_poly.pdbx_seq_one_letter_code
_entity_poly.pdbx_strand_id
1 'polypeptide(L)' 'MARLRPVLLDAGLTEQIKWRKPCYSHEGANILILQEMKDFLAVMFFKGALLADPVGVLEDQGPISRSARRFRLT' A
#
# COMPACT_ATOMS: atom_id res chain seq x y z
N MET A 1 -4.35 -11.75 0.03
CA MET A 1 -4.32 -11.25 -1.36
C MET A 1 -5.65 -11.35 -2.10
N ALA A 2 -6.33 -12.51 -2.10
CA ALA A 2 -7.51 -12.78 -2.95
C ALA A 2 -8.69 -11.81 -2.79
N ARG A 3 -8.86 -11.17 -1.63
CA ARG A 3 -9.92 -10.19 -1.39
C ARG A 3 -9.52 -8.74 -1.70
N LEU A 4 -8.23 -8.41 -1.60
CA LEU A 4 -7.75 -7.03 -1.75
C LEU A 4 -7.51 -6.68 -3.23
N ARG A 5 -6.95 -7.61 -3.99
CA ARG A 5 -6.63 -7.39 -5.42
C ARG A 5 -7.85 -6.93 -6.24
N PRO A 6 -9.05 -7.55 -6.13
CA PRO A 6 -10.22 -7.07 -6.86
C PRO A 6 -10.61 -5.63 -6.52
N VAL A 7 -10.55 -5.25 -5.24
CA VAL A 7 -10.88 -3.89 -4.78
C VAL A 7 -9.91 -2.86 -5.36
N LEU A 8 -8.61 -3.18 -5.41
CA LEU A 8 -7.60 -2.28 -5.97
C LEU A 8 -7.74 -2.11 -7.48
N LEU A 9 -8.11 -3.17 -8.19
CA LEU A 9 -8.37 -3.11 -9.63
C LEU A 9 -9.66 -2.34 -9.94
N ASP A 10 -10.72 -2.56 -9.16
CA ASP A 10 -11.99 -1.84 -9.26
C ASP A 10 -11.83 -0.33 -8.97
N ALA A 11 -10.89 0.03 -8.09
CA ALA A 11 -10.48 1.41 -7.85
C ALA A 11 -9.69 2.06 -9.01
N GLY A 12 -9.52 1.38 -10.15
CA GLY A 12 -8.85 1.91 -11.33
C GLY A 12 -7.32 1.93 -11.23
N LEU A 13 -6.74 1.11 -10.36
CA LEU A 13 -5.29 0.96 -10.27
C LEU A 13 -4.78 -0.15 -11.20
N THR A 14 -3.65 0.11 -11.83
CA THR A 14 -2.94 -0.86 -12.66
C THR A 14 -1.95 -1.65 -11.81
N GLU A 15 -2.08 -2.96 -11.81
CA GLU A 15 -1.14 -3.87 -11.13
C GLU A 15 0.10 -4.15 -11.99
N GLN A 16 1.28 -4.05 -11.39
CA GLN A 16 2.57 -4.45 -11.96
C GLN A 16 3.44 -5.11 -10.89
N ILE A 17 4.32 -6.03 -11.29
CA ILE A 17 5.34 -6.55 -10.37
C ILE A 17 6.53 -5.60 -10.34
N LYS A 18 6.80 -5.01 -9.18
CA LYS A 18 8.00 -4.18 -8.92
C LYS A 18 8.66 -4.65 -7.65
N TRP A 19 10.00 -4.74 -7.65
CA TRP A 19 10.77 -5.28 -6.52
C TRP A 19 10.24 -6.63 -6.01
N ARG A 20 9.81 -7.48 -6.95
CA ARG A 20 9.22 -8.81 -6.70
C ARG A 20 7.91 -8.80 -5.90
N LYS A 21 7.19 -7.68 -5.88
CA LYS A 21 5.93 -7.52 -5.17
C LYS A 21 4.86 -6.87 -6.05
N PRO A 22 3.56 -7.17 -5.83
CA PRO A 22 2.47 -6.46 -6.49
C PRO A 22 2.45 -4.98 -6.09
N CYS A 23 2.63 -4.13 -7.09
CA CYS A 23 2.64 -2.68 -6.98
C CYS A 23 1.53 -2.11 -7.86
N TYR A 24 0.78 -1.17 -7.33
CA TYR A 24 -0.40 -0.60 -7.95
C TYR A 24 -0.14 0.86 -8.27
N SER A 25 -0.37 1.23 -9.52
CA SER A 25 -0.13 2.58 -10.04
C SER A 25 -1.39 3.18 -10.65
N HIS A 26 -1.43 4.51 -10.71
CA HIS A 26 -2.43 5.27 -11.45
C HIS A 26 -1.68 6.26 -12.35
N GLU A 27 -2.02 6.30 -13.63
CA GLU A 27 -1.34 7.15 -14.64
C GLU A 27 0.20 7.03 -14.61
N GLY A 28 0.72 5.82 -14.38
CA GLY A 28 2.16 5.55 -14.31
C GLY A 28 2.82 5.91 -12.97
N ALA A 29 2.15 6.65 -12.08
CA ALA A 29 2.64 6.97 -10.74
C ALA A 29 2.32 5.83 -9.76
N ASN A 30 3.31 5.39 -8.97
CA ASN A 30 3.10 4.36 -7.95
C ASN A 30 2.24 4.90 -6.80
N ILE A 31 1.13 4.23 -6.51
CA ILE A 31 0.20 4.61 -5.43
C ILE A 31 0.49 3.78 -4.18
N LEU A 32 0.50 2.45 -4.32
CA LEU A 32 0.76 1.55 -3.21
C LEU A 32 1.47 0.27 -3.64
N ILE A 33 2.08 -0.42 -2.69
CA ILE A 33 2.69 -1.73 -2.88
C ILE A 33 2.27 -2.66 -1.75
N LEU A 34 1.98 -3.91 -2.10
CA LEU A 34 1.60 -4.93 -1.15
C LEU A 34 2.84 -5.67 -0.66
N GLN A 35 2.97 -5.80 0.65
CA GLN A 35 4.11 -6.43 1.29
C GLN A 35 3.61 -7.55 2.20
N GLU A 36 3.79 -8.78 1.74
CA GLU A 36 3.56 -9.95 2.59
C GLU A 36 4.65 -10.02 3.66
N MET A 37 4.21 -9.98 4.92
CA MET A 37 5.04 -10.19 6.10
C MET A 37 4.61 -11.50 6.75
N LYS A 38 5.41 -12.00 7.70
CA LYS A 38 5.13 -13.27 8.38
C LYS A 38 3.74 -13.30 9.04
N ASP A 39 3.38 -12.20 9.70
CA ASP A 39 2.20 -12.15 10.57
C ASP A 39 1.08 -11.24 10.03
N PHE A 40 1.32 -10.51 8.93
CA PHE A 40 0.35 -9.57 8.37
C PHE A 40 0.64 -9.27 6.90
N LEU A 41 -0.35 -8.72 6.21
CA LEU A 41 -0.18 -8.08 4.90
C LEU A 41 -0.12 -6.56 5.09
N ALA A 42 0.96 -5.93 4.64
CA ALA A 42 1.07 -4.48 4.61
C ALA A 42 0.59 -3.91 3.27
N VAL A 43 -0.33 -2.95 3.35
CA VAL A 43 -0.70 -2.05 2.26
C VAL A 43 0.10 -0.76 2.46
N MET A 44 1.22 -0.62 1.75
CA MET A 44 2.11 0.54 1.91
C MET A 44 1.86 1.56 0.81
N PHE A 45 1.51 2.78 1.19
CA PHE A 45 1.33 3.93 0.30
C PHE A 45 2.62 4.74 0.20
N PHE A 46 3.12 4.99 -1.01
CA PHE A 46 4.39 5.71 -1.22
C PHE A 46 4.36 7.14 -0.68
N LYS A 47 3.21 7.81 -0.81
CA LYS A 47 2.93 9.15 -0.29
C LYS A 47 1.87 9.13 0.82
N GLY A 48 1.91 8.09 1.66
CA GLY A 48 0.93 7.88 2.72
C GLY A 48 0.80 9.03 3.71
N ALA A 49 1.87 9.81 3.94
CA ALA A 49 1.83 11.00 4.79
C ALA A 49 0.92 12.13 4.27
N LEU A 50 0.51 12.09 3.00
CA LEU A 50 -0.43 13.03 2.40
C LEU A 50 -1.89 12.57 2.49
N LEU A 51 -2.13 11.32 2.90
CA LEU A 51 -3.47 10.78 3.02
C LEU A 51 -4.13 11.28 4.31
N ALA A 52 -5.42 11.58 4.22
CA ALA A 52 -6.22 11.76 5.41
C ALA A 52 -6.33 10.42 6.15
N ASP A 53 -6.15 10.45 7.47
CA ASP A 53 -6.28 9.27 8.32
C ASP A 53 -7.25 9.57 9.48
N PRO A 54 -8.56 9.70 9.19
CA PRO A 54 -9.55 10.05 10.22
C PRO A 54 -9.72 8.95 11.27
N VAL A 55 -9.31 7.71 10.97
CA VAL A 55 -9.46 6.55 11.87
C VAL A 55 -8.14 6.23 12.60
N GLY A 56 -7.02 6.85 12.22
CA GLY A 56 -5.72 6.65 12.87
C GLY A 56 -5.10 5.28 12.62
N VAL A 57 -5.35 4.68 11.44
CA VAL A 57 -4.91 3.32 11.10
C VAL A 57 -3.59 3.26 10.32
N LEU A 58 -3.09 4.41 9.86
CA LEU A 58 -1.83 4.49 9.12
C LEU A 58 -0.64 4.54 10.06
N GLU A 59 0.28 3.59 9.91
CA GLU A 59 1.51 3.52 10.69
C GLU A 59 2.74 3.81 9.84
N ASP A 60 3.82 4.22 10.51
CA ASP A 60 5.12 4.42 9.87
C ASP A 60 5.73 3.10 9.41
N GLN A 61 6.41 3.14 8.26
CA GLN A 61 7.14 1.98 7.73
C GLN A 61 8.47 1.70 8.47
N GLY A 62 8.83 2.56 9.43
CA GLY A 62 10.03 2.48 10.24
C GLY A 62 10.45 3.86 10.74
N PRO A 63 11.44 3.94 11.64
CA PRO A 63 11.80 5.18 12.35
C PRO A 63 12.33 6.31 11.44
N ILE A 64 12.76 5.98 10.22
CA ILE A 64 13.28 6.96 9.24
C ILE A 64 12.31 7.22 8.08
N SER A 65 11.11 6.60 8.08
CA SER A 65 10.11 6.86 7.05
C SER A 65 9.54 8.26 7.23
N ARG A 66 9.60 9.09 6.18
CA ARG A 66 9.02 10.45 6.20
C ARG A 66 7.76 10.60 5.35
N SER A 67 7.59 9.72 4.36
CA SER A 67 6.52 9.83 3.35
C SER A 67 5.66 8.59 3.30
N ALA A 68 6.28 7.41 3.37
CA ALA A 68 5.55 6.16 3.29
C ALA A 68 4.80 5.90 4.60
N ARG A 69 3.51 5.62 4.48
CA ARG A 69 2.69 5.05 5.55
C ARG A 69 2.15 3.71 5.09
N ARG A 70 1.93 2.80 6.02
CA ARG A 70 1.29 1.52 5.72
C ARG A 70 0.08 1.29 6.60
N PHE A 71 -0.82 0.46 6.11
CA PHE A 71 -1.90 -0.14 6.86
C PHE A 71 -1.66 -1.65 6.93
N ARG A 72 -1.93 -2.27 8.09
CA ARG A 72 -1.74 -3.71 8.31
C ARG A 72 -3.07 -4.45 8.31
N LEU A 73 -3.12 -5.53 7.55
CA LEU A 73 -4.23 -6.50 7.52
C LEU A 73 -3.77 -7.80 8.16
N THR A 74 -4.51 -8.28 9.16
CA THR A 74 -4.30 -9.56 9.86
C THR A 74 -5.43 -10.53 9.53
#